data_AF-A0A0V1IWW7-F1
#
_entry.id   AF-A0A0V1IWW7-F1
#
_cell.length_a   1.000
_cell.length_b   1.000
_cell.length_c   1.000
_cell.angle_alpha   90.00
_cell.angle_beta   90.00
_cell.angle_gamma   90.00
#
_symmetry.space_group_name_H-M   'P 1'
#
loop_
_entity.id
_entity.type
_entity.pdbx_description
1 polymer ?
#
loop_
_entity_poly.entity_id
_entity_poly.type
_entity_poly.pdbx_seq_one_letter_code
_entity_poly.pdbx_strand_id
1 'polypeptide(L)'
;MQIYTGKRTSGIREKNQGMHVVLNLTAGLKKNNVTCENFFTSHKLAMQLLKRKLMILSTIKKNKTQQHKNYWNSMYKDAPFSTGRDCKPEMILDYNATKRAVGNLDKMLASYTCEHMTARWPLVQQRLPIKLEKAPLTPQIHRRKRLPGPLTATYFAPNVQIEEQGTSKSTIKQKAFRM
;
A
#
# COMPACT_ATOMS: atom_id res chain seq x y z
N MET A 1 3.90 -15.70 0.91
CA MET A 1 3.04 -14.94 -0.01
C MET A 1 2.14 -15.92 -0.73
N GLN A 2 0.85 -15.59 -0.91
CA GLN A 2 -0.16 -16.50 -1.44
C GLN A 2 -0.62 -16.03 -2.82
N ILE A 3 -0.76 -16.96 -3.76
CA ILE A 3 -1.27 -16.68 -5.11
C ILE A 3 -2.80 -16.63 -5.06
N TYR A 4 -3.41 -15.62 -5.69
CA TYR A 4 -4.86 -15.56 -5.87
C TYR A 4 -5.28 -16.45 -7.04
N THR A 5 -5.98 -17.55 -6.75
CA THR A 5 -6.39 -18.55 -7.75
C THR A 5 -7.83 -18.37 -8.24
N GLY A 6 -8.47 -17.24 -7.91
CA GLY A 6 -9.87 -16.99 -8.27
C GLY A 6 -10.88 -17.73 -7.37
N LYS A 7 -12.05 -18.03 -7.92
CA LYS A 7 -13.12 -18.73 -7.18
C LYS A 7 -12.75 -20.21 -7.03
N ARG A 8 -13.06 -20.79 -5.86
CA ARG A 8 -12.95 -22.24 -5.65
C ARG A 8 -13.96 -22.96 -6.54
N THR A 9 -13.69 -24.24 -6.83
CA THR A 9 -14.53 -25.12 -7.65
C THR A 9 -15.99 -25.18 -7.16
N SER A 10 -16.23 -24.90 -5.87
CA SER A 10 -17.57 -24.80 -5.29
C SER A 10 -18.38 -23.57 -5.75
N GLY A 11 -17.78 -22.61 -6.45
CA GLY A 11 -18.43 -21.38 -6.93
C GLY A 11 -18.77 -20.35 -5.83
N ILE A 12 -18.59 -20.71 -4.56
CA ILE A 12 -18.91 -19.86 -3.42
C ILE A 12 -17.94 -18.68 -3.38
N ARG A 13 -18.49 -17.46 -3.35
CA ARG A 13 -17.70 -16.24 -3.17
C ARG A 13 -17.09 -16.23 -1.77
N GLU A 14 -15.77 -16.19 -1.72
CA GLU A 14 -15.06 -16.06 -0.45
C GLU A 14 -15.32 -14.68 0.17
N LYS A 15 -15.65 -14.68 1.45
CA LYS A 15 -15.90 -13.45 2.23
C LYS A 15 -14.63 -13.08 2.99
N ASN A 16 -14.39 -11.79 3.15
CA ASN A 16 -13.25 -11.24 3.91
C ASN A 16 -11.85 -11.62 3.40
N GLN A 17 -11.70 -11.93 2.10
CA GLN A 17 -10.41 -12.21 1.47
C GLN A 17 -9.34 -11.17 1.82
N GLY A 18 -9.67 -9.88 1.66
CA GLY A 18 -8.71 -8.81 1.94
C GLY A 18 -8.20 -8.81 3.38
N MET A 19 -9.05 -9.17 4.35
CA MET A 19 -8.66 -9.27 5.76
C MET A 19 -7.67 -10.41 5.99
N HIS A 20 -7.95 -11.61 5.44
CA HIS A 20 -7.06 -12.76 5.56
C HIS A 20 -5.68 -12.48 4.93
N VAL A 21 -5.67 -11.89 3.74
CA VAL A 21 -4.43 -11.52 3.04
C VAL A 21 -3.59 -10.58 3.91
N VAL A 22 -4.17 -9.52 4.47
CA VAL A 22 -3.42 -8.56 5.31
C VAL A 22 -2.90 -9.22 6.59
N LEU A 23 -3.70 -10.05 7.27
CA LEU A 23 -3.26 -10.72 8.50
C LEU A 23 -2.11 -11.70 8.26
N ASN A 24 -2.13 -12.38 7.11
CA ASN A 24 -1.08 -13.30 6.71
C ASN A 24 0.20 -12.53 6.31
N LEU A 25 0.07 -11.41 5.59
CA LEU A 25 1.21 -10.57 5.19
C LEU A 25 1.84 -9.83 6.37
N THR A 26 1.06 -9.52 7.40
CA THR A 26 1.53 -8.82 8.61
C THR A 26 1.96 -9.77 9.73
N ALA A 27 1.90 -11.08 9.49
CA ALA A 27 2.36 -12.07 10.46
C ALA A 27 3.84 -11.85 10.80
N GLY A 28 4.16 -11.75 12.10
CA GLY A 28 5.52 -11.52 12.59
C GLY A 28 5.98 -10.06 12.62
N LEU A 29 5.23 -9.12 12.06
CA LEU A 29 5.53 -7.69 12.16
C LEU A 29 5.08 -7.14 13.53
N LYS A 30 5.89 -6.28 14.15
CA LYS A 30 5.58 -5.59 15.40
C LYS A 30 5.89 -4.10 15.26
N LYS A 31 5.03 -3.23 15.79
CA LYS A 31 5.22 -1.76 15.85
C LYS A 31 5.38 -1.06 14.49
N ASN A 32 4.82 -1.63 13.42
CA ASN A 32 4.85 -1.04 12.08
C ASN A 32 3.51 -0.42 11.70
N ASN A 33 3.56 0.56 10.81
CA ASN A 33 2.40 1.12 10.14
C ASN A 33 2.13 0.34 8.85
N VAL A 34 0.88 -0.03 8.63
CA VAL A 34 0.44 -0.79 7.46
C VAL A 34 -0.48 0.10 6.65
N THR A 35 -0.08 0.42 5.42
CA THR A 35 -0.87 1.23 4.51
C THR A 35 -1.66 0.33 3.56
N CYS A 36 -2.97 0.44 3.58
CA CYS A 36 -3.88 -0.42 2.83
C CYS A 36 -4.72 0.38 1.84
N GLU A 37 -4.99 -0.23 0.69
CA GLU A 37 -5.98 0.27 -0.25
C GLU A 37 -7.40 -0.05 0.23
N ASN A 38 -8.38 0.72 -0.24
CA ASN A 38 -9.82 0.58 0.02
C ASN A 38 -10.38 -0.86 0.01
N PHE A 39 -9.85 -1.75 -0.84
CA PHE A 39 -10.33 -3.14 -0.91
C PHE A 39 -10.03 -3.93 0.36
N PHE A 40 -8.87 -3.67 0.97
CA PHE A 40 -8.40 -4.37 2.17
C PHE A 40 -8.95 -3.78 3.46
N THR A 41 -9.68 -2.66 3.41
CA THR A 41 -10.12 -1.95 4.61
C THR A 41 -11.43 -2.50 5.18
N SER A 42 -11.34 -2.93 6.44
CA SER A 42 -12.49 -3.32 7.24
C SER A 42 -12.28 -2.95 8.71
N HIS A 43 -13.39 -2.67 9.42
CA HIS A 43 -13.37 -2.36 10.85
C HIS A 43 -12.84 -3.55 11.68
N LYS A 44 -13.24 -4.78 11.32
CA LYS A 44 -12.75 -6.00 11.98
C LYS A 44 -11.22 -6.16 11.83
N LEU A 45 -10.68 -5.85 10.65
CA LEU A 45 -9.23 -5.87 10.42
C LEU A 45 -8.52 -4.84 11.30
N ALA A 46 -9.02 -3.60 11.37
CA ALA A 46 -8.42 -2.55 12.18
C ALA A 46 -8.30 -2.97 13.66
N MET A 47 -9.35 -3.59 14.21
CA MET A 47 -9.32 -4.13 15.57
C MET A 47 -8.30 -5.24 15.77
N GLN A 48 -8.16 -6.15 14.81
CA GLN A 48 -7.17 -7.23 14.91
C GLN A 48 -5.72 -6.74 14.79
N LEU A 49 -5.46 -5.74 13.95
CA LEU A 49 -4.14 -5.12 13.83
C LEU A 49 -3.79 -4.32 15.07
N LEU A 50 -4.76 -3.62 15.67
CA LEU A 50 -4.56 -2.87 16.92
C LEU A 50 -4.14 -3.81 18.07
N LYS A 51 -4.74 -5.00 18.19
CA LYS A 51 -4.31 -6.04 19.15
C LYS A 51 -2.85 -6.46 18.97
N ARG A 52 -2.31 -6.35 17.75
CA ARG A 52 -0.91 -6.66 17.41
C ARG A 52 0.02 -5.45 17.50
N LYS A 53 -0.47 -4.30 18.00
CA LYS A 53 0.26 -3.03 18.03
C LYS A 53 0.73 -2.59 16.64
N LEU A 54 -0.11 -2.82 15.63
CA LEU A 54 0.07 -2.32 14.26
C LEU A 54 -0.98 -1.25 13.98
N MET A 55 -0.55 -0.15 13.39
CA MET A 55 -1.46 0.92 12.94
C MET A 55 -1.83 0.69 11.48
N ILE A 56 -3.08 0.93 11.11
CA ILE A 56 -3.54 0.86 9.73
C ILE A 56 -3.84 2.25 9.19
N LEU A 57 -3.23 2.61 8.06
CA LEU A 57 -3.54 3.82 7.30
C LEU A 57 -4.23 3.42 6.01
N SER A 58 -5.36 4.06 5.70
CA SER A 58 -6.09 3.69 4.50
C SER A 58 -7.09 4.73 4.03
N THR A 59 -7.50 4.59 2.78
CA THR A 59 -8.66 5.31 2.25
C THR A 59 -9.96 4.59 2.60
N ILE A 60 -11.06 5.34 2.63
CA ILE A 60 -12.40 4.80 2.89
C ILE A 60 -13.33 5.26 1.77
N LYS A 61 -13.97 4.30 1.09
CA LYS A 61 -15.04 4.62 0.12
C LYS A 61 -16.24 5.26 0.81
N LYS A 62 -16.83 6.28 0.16
CA LYS A 62 -18.01 7.01 0.65
C LYS A 62 -19.22 6.10 0.96
N ASN A 63 -19.35 4.97 0.28
CA ASN A 63 -20.51 4.07 0.40
C ASN A 63 -20.35 3.01 1.51
N LYS A 64 -19.35 3.12 2.40
CA LYS A 64 -19.20 2.23 3.55
C LYS A 64 -20.25 2.54 4.64
N THR A 65 -20.60 1.53 5.42
CA THR A 65 -21.55 1.61 6.55
C THR A 65 -21.20 2.72 7.53
N GLN A 66 -22.20 3.33 8.16
CA GLN A 66 -22.00 4.44 9.09
C GLN A 66 -21.10 4.06 10.28
N GLN A 67 -21.24 2.85 10.82
CA GLN A 67 -20.35 2.33 11.88
C GLN A 67 -18.87 2.34 11.46
N HIS A 68 -18.59 1.98 10.21
CA HIS A 68 -17.23 1.99 9.67
C HIS A 68 -16.69 3.42 9.59
N LYS A 69 -17.50 4.37 9.10
CA LYS A 69 -17.11 5.79 9.03
C LYS A 69 -16.87 6.37 10.42
N ASN A 70 -17.74 6.11 11.38
CA ASN A 70 -17.63 6.62 12.74
C ASN A 70 -16.34 6.13 13.42
N TYR A 71 -15.99 4.85 13.25
CA TYR A 71 -14.74 4.30 13.78
C TYR A 71 -13.51 5.07 13.27
N TRP A 72 -13.40 5.22 11.95
CA TRP A 72 -12.26 5.91 11.36
C TRP A 72 -12.25 7.40 11.67
N ASN A 73 -13.41 8.06 11.62
CA ASN A 73 -13.51 9.45 12.04
C ASN A 73 -13.06 9.62 13.48
N SER A 74 -13.43 8.70 14.39
CA SER A 74 -12.96 8.69 15.77
C SER A 74 -11.46 8.52 15.91
N MET A 75 -10.84 7.71 15.05
CA MET A 75 -9.38 7.48 15.06
C MET A 75 -8.60 8.72 14.62
N TYR A 76 -9.23 9.65 13.88
CA TYR A 76 -8.58 10.81 13.29
C TYR A 76 -9.19 12.15 13.72
N LYS A 77 -9.96 12.19 14.81
CA LYS A 77 -10.59 13.44 15.30
C LYS A 77 -9.57 14.53 15.58
N ASP A 78 -8.44 14.15 16.16
CA ASP A 78 -7.38 15.06 16.61
C ASP A 78 -6.17 15.02 15.68
N ALA A 79 -6.36 14.61 14.43
CA ALA A 79 -5.27 14.51 13.48
C ALA A 79 -4.69 15.91 13.18
N PRO A 80 -3.38 16.10 13.37
CA PRO A 80 -2.74 17.39 13.07
C PRO A 80 -2.87 17.72 11.59
N PHE A 81 -2.99 19.02 11.31
CA PHE A 81 -2.90 19.56 9.97
C PHE A 81 -1.47 19.95 9.66
N SER A 82 -1.05 19.74 8.42
CA SER A 82 0.25 20.21 7.95
C SER A 82 0.31 21.73 7.96
N THR A 83 1.51 22.27 8.23
CA THR A 83 1.83 23.70 8.23
C THR A 83 1.93 24.31 6.82
N GLY A 84 1.71 23.52 5.78
CA GLY A 84 1.76 23.99 4.39
C GLY A 84 0.53 24.80 3.98
N ARG A 85 0.63 25.50 2.84
CA ARG A 85 -0.42 26.39 2.29
C ARG A 85 -1.80 25.73 2.14
N ASP A 86 -1.84 24.41 1.94
CA ASP A 86 -3.08 23.68 1.70
C ASP A 86 -3.77 23.18 2.98
N CYS A 87 -3.15 23.35 4.16
CA CYS A 87 -3.62 22.84 5.47
C CYS A 87 -4.21 21.42 5.36
N LYS A 88 -3.49 20.52 4.67
CA LYS A 88 -3.93 19.14 4.49
C LYS A 88 -3.72 18.36 5.79
N PRO A 89 -4.62 17.45 6.19
CA PRO A 89 -4.38 16.58 7.33
C PRO A 89 -3.09 15.77 7.13
N GLU A 90 -2.20 15.72 8.12
CA GLU A 90 -0.88 15.08 8.01
C GLU A 90 -0.99 13.61 7.54
N MET A 91 -1.99 12.90 8.03
CA MET A 91 -2.32 11.54 7.62
C MET A 91 -2.43 11.36 6.09
N ILE A 92 -2.94 12.35 5.35
CA ILE A 92 -3.03 12.23 3.89
C ILE A 92 -1.66 12.28 3.23
N LEU A 93 -0.72 13.03 3.82
CA LEU A 93 0.66 13.10 3.37
C LEU A 93 1.36 11.77 3.65
N ASP A 94 1.20 11.22 4.85
CA ASP A 94 1.74 9.90 5.23
C ASP A 94 1.22 8.79 4.32
N TYR A 95 -0.08 8.80 4.03
CA TYR A 95 -0.68 7.84 3.10
C TYR A 95 -0.11 7.99 1.69
N ASN A 96 0.04 9.23 1.19
CA ASN A 96 0.56 9.46 -0.15
C ASN A 96 2.03 9.08 -0.30
N ALA A 97 2.85 9.27 0.74
CA ALA A 97 4.25 8.87 0.78
C ALA A 97 4.42 7.34 0.68
N THR A 98 3.47 6.58 1.23
CA THR A 98 3.60 5.12 1.40
C THR A 98 2.78 4.29 0.39
N LYS A 99 1.66 4.82 -0.12
CA LYS A 99 0.74 4.09 -1.02
C LYS A 99 1.38 3.63 -2.34
N ARG A 100 2.47 4.28 -2.77
CA ARG A 100 3.14 3.98 -4.05
C ARG A 100 4.18 2.86 -3.94
N ALA A 101 4.51 2.36 -2.74
CA ALA A 101 5.61 1.43 -2.53
C ALA A 101 5.52 0.17 -3.42
N VAL A 102 4.35 -0.49 -3.46
CA VAL A 102 4.15 -1.70 -4.26
C VAL A 102 4.21 -1.40 -5.76
N GLY A 103 3.58 -0.30 -6.21
CA GLY A 103 3.62 0.11 -7.61
C GLY A 103 5.00 0.55 -8.09
N ASN A 104 5.81 1.15 -7.21
CA ASN A 104 7.20 1.48 -7.53
C ASN A 104 8.05 0.22 -7.67
N LEU A 105 7.85 -0.77 -6.80
CA LEU A 105 8.50 -2.08 -6.93
C LEU A 105 8.10 -2.76 -8.24
N ASP A 106 6.82 -2.72 -8.60
CA ASP A 106 6.30 -3.28 -9.86
C ASP A 106 6.93 -2.61 -11.09
N LYS A 107 7.04 -1.28 -11.10
CA LYS A 107 7.76 -0.54 -12.15
C LYS A 107 9.23 -0.91 -12.25
N MET A 108 9.92 -1.09 -11.12
CA MET A 108 11.31 -1.54 -11.13
C MET A 108 11.42 -2.95 -11.67
N LEU A 109 10.58 -3.86 -11.18
CA LEU A 109 10.52 -5.26 -11.58
C LEU A 109 10.28 -5.38 -13.09
N ALA A 110 9.36 -4.59 -13.66
CA ALA A 110 9.10 -4.53 -15.09
C ALA A 110 10.38 -4.35 -15.95
N SER A 111 11.36 -3.56 -15.48
CA SER A 111 12.64 -3.34 -16.18
C SER A 111 13.64 -4.51 -16.08
N TYR A 112 13.43 -5.39 -15.10
CA TYR A 112 14.25 -6.58 -14.86
C TYR A 112 13.51 -7.88 -15.22
N THR A 113 12.31 -7.80 -15.82
CA THR A 113 11.55 -8.99 -16.21
C THR A 113 12.28 -9.76 -17.31
N CYS A 114 12.40 -11.07 -17.14
CA CYS A 114 12.80 -12.00 -18.20
C CYS A 114 11.58 -12.74 -18.76
N GLU A 115 10.43 -12.06 -18.80
CA GLU A 115 9.19 -12.64 -19.28
C GLU A 115 9.22 -12.76 -20.81
N HIS A 116 9.00 -13.98 -21.30
CA HIS A 116 8.78 -14.24 -22.72
C HIS A 116 7.31 -14.58 -22.97
N MET A 117 6.81 -14.22 -24.14
CA MET A 117 5.46 -14.59 -24.57
C MET A 117 5.30 -16.12 -24.51
N THR A 118 4.30 -16.61 -23.78
CA THR A 118 3.94 -18.03 -23.75
C THR A 118 2.43 -18.21 -23.73
N ALA A 119 1.93 -19.22 -24.42
CA ALA A 119 0.52 -19.63 -24.36
C ALA A 119 0.22 -20.57 -23.17
N ARG A 120 1.21 -20.88 -22.33
CA ARG A 120 1.10 -21.86 -21.25
C ARG A 120 1.08 -21.15 -19.90
N TRP A 121 -0.12 -20.92 -19.36
CA TRP A 121 -0.32 -20.34 -18.02
C TRP A 121 0.55 -20.94 -16.91
N PRO A 122 0.80 -22.27 -16.83
CA PRO A 122 1.66 -22.84 -15.80
C PRO A 122 3.10 -22.30 -15.84
N LEU A 123 3.64 -22.00 -17.03
CA LEU A 123 4.98 -21.40 -17.16
C LEU A 123 5.00 -19.96 -16.67
N VAL A 124 3.90 -19.22 -16.85
CA VAL A 124 3.73 -17.89 -16.27
C VAL A 124 3.71 -17.98 -14.75
N GLN A 125 2.96 -18.92 -14.16
CA GLN A 125 2.91 -19.11 -12.70
C GLN A 125 4.24 -19.54 -12.08
N GLN A 126 4.99 -20.44 -12.74
CA GLN A 126 6.29 -20.91 -12.27
C GLN A 126 7.39 -19.83 -12.37
N ARG A 127 7.20 -18.81 -13.22
CA ARG A 127 8.09 -17.63 -13.36
C ARG A 127 7.69 -16.47 -12.46
N LEU A 128 6.44 -16.45 -12.00
CA LEU A 128 5.88 -15.52 -11.03
C LEU A 128 6.24 -15.74 -9.55
N PRO A 129 7.08 -16.69 -9.06
CA PRO A 129 7.57 -16.51 -7.71
C PRO A 129 8.44 -15.26 -7.75
N ILE A 130 7.86 -14.20 -7.20
CA ILE A 130 8.44 -12.97 -6.69
C ILE A 130 9.84 -13.16 -6.09
N LYS A 131 10.20 -14.37 -5.65
CA LYS A 131 11.56 -14.75 -5.26
C LYS A 131 12.59 -14.61 -6.39
N LEU A 132 12.30 -15.06 -7.61
CA LEU A 132 13.26 -15.03 -8.73
C LEU A 132 13.40 -13.60 -9.30
N GLU A 133 12.30 -12.86 -9.33
CA GLU A 133 12.28 -11.49 -9.86
C GLU A 133 12.77 -10.44 -8.85
N LYS A 134 12.54 -10.63 -7.54
CA LYS A 134 13.13 -9.78 -6.49
C LYS A 134 14.55 -10.19 -6.11
N ALA A 135 15.02 -11.37 -6.52
CA ALA A 135 16.38 -11.85 -6.23
C ALA A 135 17.49 -10.86 -6.64
N PRO A 136 17.38 -10.06 -7.71
CA PRO A 136 18.35 -9.01 -8.03
C PRO A 136 18.20 -7.76 -7.15
N LEU A 137 16.97 -7.40 -6.75
CA LEU A 137 16.68 -6.17 -6.01
C LEU A 137 17.07 -6.26 -4.53
N THR A 138 16.88 -7.41 -3.86
CA THR A 138 17.22 -7.56 -2.44
C THR A 138 18.73 -7.40 -2.15
N PRO A 139 19.66 -8.00 -2.92
CA PRO A 139 21.09 -7.74 -2.79
C PRO A 139 21.45 -6.29 -3.12
N GLN A 140 20.82 -5.67 -4.13
CA GLN A 140 21.07 -4.26 -4.46
C GLN A 140 20.66 -3.31 -3.32
N ILE A 141 19.48 -3.52 -2.72
CA ILE A 141 19.02 -2.74 -1.56
C ILE A 141 19.97 -2.96 -0.37
N HIS A 142 20.37 -4.20 -0.13
CA HIS A 142 21.31 -4.56 0.94
C HIS A 142 22.71 -3.96 0.72
N ARG A 143 23.17 -3.89 -0.52
CA ARG A 143 24.45 -3.27 -0.90
C ARG A 143 24.39 -1.75 -0.72
N ARG A 144 23.31 -1.09 -1.15
CA ARG A 144 23.11 0.37 -0.99
C ARG A 144 23.10 0.79 0.48
N LYS A 145 22.49 0.00 1.36
CA LYS A 145 22.48 0.26 2.82
C LYS A 145 23.85 0.14 3.50
N ARG A 146 24.84 -0.48 2.82
CA ARG A 146 26.20 -0.66 3.33
C ARG A 146 27.22 0.34 2.75
N LEU A 147 26.82 1.18 1.79
CA LEU A 147 27.68 2.23 1.26
C LEU A 147 27.58 3.49 2.12
N PRO A 148 28.70 4.13 2.50
CA PRO A 148 28.68 5.44 3.14
C PRO A 148 28.05 6.49 2.20
N GLY A 149 27.26 7.40 2.76
CA GLY A 149 26.34 8.30 2.05
C GLY A 149 26.85 9.17 0.88
N PRO A 150 28.15 9.48 0.71
CA PRO A 150 28.58 10.28 -0.44
C PRO A 150 28.46 9.57 -1.81
N LEU A 151 28.38 8.23 -1.83
CA LEU A 151 28.45 7.45 -3.08
C LEU A 151 27.09 7.07 -3.69
N THR A 152 25.98 7.43 -3.04
CA THR A 152 24.64 7.03 -3.48
C THR A 152 24.03 7.89 -4.60
N ALA A 153 24.58 9.08 -4.87
CA ALA A 153 24.00 10.02 -5.82
C ALA A 153 24.49 9.84 -7.27
N THR A 154 25.65 9.24 -7.49
CA THR A 154 26.35 9.29 -8.80
C THR A 154 26.21 8.03 -9.65
N TYR A 155 25.69 6.92 -9.09
CA TYR A 155 25.54 5.66 -9.80
C TYR A 155 24.07 5.25 -9.84
N PHE A 156 23.44 5.39 -11.02
CA PHE A 156 22.10 4.91 -11.38
C PHE A 156 20.90 5.73 -10.87
N ALA A 157 20.63 6.81 -11.58
CA ALA A 157 19.25 7.23 -11.84
C ALA A 157 18.78 6.57 -13.15
N PRO A 158 18.06 5.43 -13.16
CA PRO A 158 17.13 5.22 -14.26
C PRO A 158 16.08 6.32 -14.14
N ASN A 159 15.80 6.99 -15.26
CA ASN A 159 14.80 8.02 -15.42
C ASN A 159 13.40 7.54 -14.97
N VAL A 160 13.16 7.46 -13.66
CA VAL A 160 11.82 7.40 -13.10
C VAL A 160 11.42 8.85 -12.90
N GLN A 161 10.75 9.42 -13.90
CA GLN A 161 10.04 10.67 -13.70
C GLN A 161 9.13 10.49 -12.48
N ILE A 162 9.48 11.17 -11.40
CA ILE A 162 8.59 11.36 -10.27
C ILE A 162 7.53 12.33 -10.80
N GLU A 163 6.51 11.80 -11.47
CA GLU A 163 5.32 12.59 -11.77
C GLU A 163 4.69 13.00 -10.42
N GLU A 164 4.89 14.27 -10.08
CA GLU A 164 4.01 15.03 -9.19
C GLU A 164 2.62 15.06 -9.83
N GLN A 165 1.81 14.05 -9.52
CA GLN A 165 0.44 14.08 -9.99
C GLN A 165 -0.33 15.13 -9.18
N GLY A 166 -0.77 16.14 -9.92
CA GLY A 166 -1.62 17.23 -9.45
C GLY A 166 -2.78 16.72 -8.61
N THR A 167 -3.03 17.48 -7.55
CA THR A 167 -4.14 17.33 -6.62
C THR A 167 -5.44 16.98 -7.34
N SER A 168 -5.92 15.76 -7.15
CA SER A 168 -7.31 15.38 -7.43
C SER A 168 -8.22 16.31 -6.63
N LYS A 169 -9.03 17.11 -7.33
CA LYS A 169 -10.06 17.99 -6.77
C LYS A 169 -11.12 17.13 -6.05
N SER A 170 -10.90 16.76 -4.79
CA SER A 170 -11.97 16.24 -3.95
C SER A 170 -12.68 17.42 -3.29
N THR A 171 -13.87 17.77 -3.80
CA THR A 171 -14.74 18.82 -3.26
C THR A 171 -15.03 18.58 -1.77
N ILE A 172 -14.45 19.40 -0.90
CA ILE A 172 -14.85 19.52 0.49
C ILE A 172 -15.94 20.58 0.54
N LYS A 173 -17.18 20.18 0.86
CA LYS A 173 -18.25 21.13 1.19
C LYS A 173 -17.88 21.78 2.52
N GLN A 174 -17.40 23.03 2.48
CA GLN A 174 -17.28 23.86 3.68
C GLN A 174 -18.70 24.22 4.14
N LYS A 175 -19.04 23.87 5.38
CA LYS A 175 -20.19 24.47 6.08
C LYS A 175 -19.61 25.56 6.97
N ALA A 176 -19.77 26.81 6.55
CA ALA A 176 -19.41 27.96 7.37
C ALA A 176 -20.30 27.97 8.62
N PHE A 177 -19.67 27.99 9.79
CA PHE A 177 -20.32 28.41 11.02
C PHE A 177 -19.94 29.87 11.22
N ARG A 178 -20.90 30.78 11.01
CA ARG A 178 -20.80 32.18 11.43
C ARG A 178 -20.95 32.20 12.96
N MET A 179 -20.07 32.90 13.65
CA MET A 179 -20.39 33.51 14.95
C MET A 179 -21.29 34.72 14.73
#